data_AF-A0A918GVG0-F1
#
_entry.id   AF-A0A918GVG0-F1
#
_cell.length_a   1.000
_cell.length_b   1.000
_cell.length_c   1.000
_cell.angle_alpha   90.00
_cell.angle_beta   90.00
_cell.angle_gamma   90.00
#
_symmetry.space_group_name_H-M   'P 1'
#
loop_
_entity.id
_entity.type
_entity.pdbx_description
1 polymer ?
#
loop_
_entity_poly.entity_id
_entity_poly.type
_entity_poly.pdbx_seq_one_letter_code
_entity_poly.pdbx_strand_id
1 'polypeptide(L)'
;MTTLGIIGSGNIGSAVARLAVAAGIDVVIANSRGPQTLTELIEELGPRATAGTVEQAGRAGETTLLSIPLTAYTQLPAGLLRDRLVLDTGNYYPYRDGRIAELDSDDLTTTELAQRWLPGARLVKAFNNILAHHIPQLARPDAAPDRTALPIAGDDPAAKTQAAQLIHRLGYDTVDAGSLAESWRFEPESGAYTPIYLADSNTAPQNMLQAPAAPLPADTLRATLQTSKRAKVAERTF
;
A
#
# COMPACT_ATOMS: atom_id res chain seq x y z
N MET A 1 9.88 21.30 1.00
CA MET A 1 9.52 20.29 2.02
C MET A 1 8.68 19.24 1.33
N THR A 2 8.93 17.95 1.59
CA THR A 2 8.17 16.86 0.95
C THR A 2 6.93 16.59 1.80
N THR A 3 5.75 16.71 1.21
CA THR A 3 4.47 16.41 1.87
C THR A 3 3.88 15.13 1.26
N LEU A 4 3.43 14.21 2.09
CA LEU A 4 2.70 13.02 1.68
C LEU A 4 1.20 13.22 1.91
N GLY A 5 0.43 13.16 0.83
CA GLY A 5 -1.02 13.04 0.91
C GLY A 5 -1.42 11.63 1.31
N ILE A 6 -2.37 11.47 2.23
CA ILE A 6 -2.89 10.15 2.63
C ILE A 6 -4.41 10.17 2.52
N ILE A 7 -4.94 9.42 1.56
CA ILE A 7 -6.39 9.19 1.43
C ILE A 7 -6.68 7.83 2.05
N GLY A 8 -7.32 7.86 3.23
CA GLY A 8 -7.64 6.69 4.03
C GLY A 8 -6.87 6.66 5.35
N SER A 9 -7.58 6.87 6.47
CA SER A 9 -7.01 6.87 7.83
C SER A 9 -7.16 5.53 8.55
N GLY A 10 -7.24 4.42 7.81
CA GLY A 10 -7.35 3.08 8.37
C GLY A 10 -6.02 2.55 8.92
N ASN A 11 -5.94 1.24 9.13
CA ASN A 11 -4.75 0.61 9.73
C ASN A 11 -3.47 0.89 8.92
N ILE A 12 -3.48 0.68 7.59
CA ILE A 12 -2.29 0.92 6.74
C ILE A 12 -1.98 2.42 6.65
N GLY A 13 -2.96 3.25 6.30
CA GLY A 13 -2.75 4.70 6.16
C GLY A 13 -2.20 5.36 7.43
N SER A 14 -2.72 5.02 8.60
CA SER A 14 -2.18 5.54 9.88
C SER A 14 -0.79 4.98 10.21
N ALA A 15 -0.51 3.71 9.91
CA ALA A 15 0.81 3.13 10.09
C ALA A 15 1.88 3.83 9.24
N VAL A 16 1.58 4.08 7.96
CA VAL A 16 2.49 4.83 7.07
C VAL A 16 2.60 6.30 7.49
N ALA A 17 1.53 6.92 7.97
CA ALA A 17 1.58 8.29 8.50
C ALA A 17 2.57 8.42 9.66
N ARG A 18 2.59 7.46 10.59
CA ARG A 18 3.55 7.41 11.71
C ARG A 18 4.99 7.35 11.20
N LEU A 19 5.26 6.47 10.24
CA LEU A 19 6.60 6.35 9.64
C LEU A 19 7.01 7.62 8.89
N ALA A 20 6.10 8.23 8.14
CA ALA A 20 6.36 9.47 7.41
C ALA A 20 6.73 10.62 8.36
N VAL A 21 5.94 10.82 9.42
CA VAL A 21 6.23 11.83 10.44
C VAL A 21 7.56 11.57 11.15
N ALA A 22 7.84 10.32 11.52
CA ALA A 22 9.11 9.92 12.12
C ALA A 22 10.32 10.18 11.18
N ALA A 23 10.11 10.06 9.86
CA ALA A 23 11.08 10.38 8.83
C ALA A 23 11.15 11.88 8.46
N GLY A 24 10.45 12.75 9.21
CA GLY A 24 10.41 14.19 9.00
C GLY A 24 9.64 14.64 7.76
N ILE A 25 8.71 13.82 7.27
CA ILE A 25 7.81 14.11 6.15
C ILE A 25 6.50 14.67 6.71
N ASP A 26 6.04 15.79 6.17
CA ASP A 26 4.75 16.36 6.56
C ASP A 26 3.63 15.56 5.91
N VAL A 27 2.51 15.35 6.61
CA VAL A 27 1.39 14.54 6.12
C VAL A 27 0.07 15.32 6.16
N VAL A 28 -0.73 15.14 5.10
CA VAL A 28 -2.14 15.58 5.07
C VAL A 28 -3.01 14.35 4.94
N ILE A 29 -3.79 14.06 5.99
CA ILE A 29 -4.59 12.84 6.11
C ILE A 29 -6.06 13.18 5.87
N ALA A 30 -6.71 12.40 5.00
CA ALA A 30 -8.14 12.47 4.75
C ALA A 30 -8.81 11.11 4.99
N ASN A 31 -10.08 11.14 5.34
CA ASN A 31 -10.96 9.98 5.37
C ASN A 31 -12.37 10.37 4.87
N SER A 32 -13.27 9.40 4.75
CA SER A 32 -14.64 9.62 4.27
C SER A 32 -15.58 10.29 5.29
N ARG A 33 -15.18 10.41 6.55
CA ARG A 33 -16.01 10.95 7.65
C ARG A 33 -15.72 12.42 7.95
N GLY A 34 -14.68 12.97 7.33
CA GLY A 34 -14.28 14.37 7.42
C GLY A 34 -13.14 14.64 8.41
N PRO A 35 -12.42 15.76 8.24
CA PRO A 35 -11.22 16.10 9.01
C PRO A 35 -11.42 16.10 10.53
N GLN A 36 -12.60 16.52 10.98
CA GLN A 36 -12.97 16.59 12.39
C GLN A 36 -12.97 15.23 13.11
N THR A 37 -12.97 14.12 12.37
CA THR A 37 -12.89 12.76 12.92
C THR A 37 -11.46 12.26 13.12
N LEU A 38 -10.46 13.07 12.74
CA LEU A 38 -9.04 12.71 12.79
C LEU A 38 -8.31 13.34 13.98
N THR A 39 -9.00 14.06 14.86
CA THR A 39 -8.38 14.81 15.98
C THR A 39 -7.39 13.97 16.78
N GLU A 40 -7.82 12.79 17.26
CA GLU A 40 -6.95 11.90 18.07
C GLU A 40 -5.70 11.45 17.29
N LEU A 41 -5.84 11.12 16.00
CA LEU A 41 -4.71 10.71 15.17
C LEU A 41 -3.75 11.87 14.91
N ILE A 42 -4.26 13.08 14.70
CA ILE A 42 -3.41 14.27 14.49
C ILE A 42 -2.69 14.65 15.78
N GLU A 43 -3.36 14.57 16.93
CA GLU A 43 -2.73 14.79 18.24
C GLU A 43 -1.62 13.76 18.50
N GLU A 44 -1.86 12.48 18.18
CA GLU A 44 -0.85 11.41 18.27
C GLU A 44 0.37 11.69 17.40
N LEU A 45 0.15 12.11 16.14
CA LEU A 45 1.21 12.33 15.16
C LEU A 45 1.96 13.67 15.36
N GLY A 46 1.34 14.65 16.02
CA GLY A 46 1.94 15.93 16.33
C GLY A 46 2.08 16.88 15.13
N PRO A 47 3.01 17.86 15.19
CA PRO A 47 2.94 19.09 14.39
C PRO A 47 3.20 18.91 12.89
N ARG A 48 3.66 17.73 12.45
CA ARG A 48 3.88 17.41 11.03
C ARG A 48 2.65 16.79 10.37
N ALA A 49 1.59 16.50 11.13
CA ALA A 49 0.36 15.93 10.61
C ALA A 49 -0.78 16.94 10.64
N THR A 50 -1.56 16.95 9.56
CA THR A 50 -2.79 17.74 9.47
C THR A 50 -3.93 16.91 8.91
N ALA A 51 -5.15 17.17 9.39
CA ALA A 51 -6.36 16.58 8.82
C ALA A 51 -6.88 17.49 7.70
N GLY A 52 -7.29 16.89 6.58
CA GLY A 52 -7.83 17.61 5.43
C GLY A 52 -8.92 16.83 4.70
N THR A 53 -9.54 17.47 3.71
CA THR A 53 -10.46 16.81 2.79
C THR A 53 -9.71 15.88 1.85
N VAL A 54 -10.45 15.01 1.16
CA VAL A 54 -9.89 14.10 0.13
C VAL A 54 -9.14 14.91 -0.94
N GLU A 55 -9.67 16.07 -1.35
CA GLU A 55 -9.03 16.97 -2.31
C GLU A 55 -7.74 17.59 -1.77
N GLN A 56 -7.75 17.99 -0.49
CA GLN A 56 -6.56 18.54 0.16
C GLN A 56 -5.47 17.49 0.27
N ALA A 57 -5.79 16.28 0.73
CA ALA A 57 -4.83 15.18 0.80
C ALA A 57 -4.30 14.78 -0.59
N GLY A 58 -5.17 14.64 -1.59
CA GLY A 58 -4.77 14.28 -2.96
C GLY A 58 -3.90 15.33 -3.66
N ARG A 59 -3.81 16.56 -3.13
CA ARG A 59 -3.03 17.69 -3.68
C ARG A 59 -1.91 18.19 -2.77
N ALA A 60 -1.77 17.62 -1.57
CA ALA A 60 -0.87 18.12 -0.54
C ALA A 60 0.62 18.10 -0.94
N GLY A 61 0.99 17.20 -1.86
CA GLY A 61 2.33 17.08 -2.40
C GLY A 61 2.35 16.27 -3.69
N GLU A 62 3.55 15.84 -4.10
CA GLU A 62 3.73 15.12 -5.37
C GLU A 62 3.27 13.65 -5.31
N THR A 63 3.24 13.09 -4.10
CA THR A 63 2.88 11.69 -3.82
C THR A 63 1.64 11.60 -2.94
N THR A 64 0.76 10.66 -3.28
CA THR A 64 -0.41 10.30 -2.47
C THR A 64 -0.39 8.81 -2.14
N LEU A 65 -0.51 8.45 -0.86
CA LEU A 65 -0.86 7.09 -0.44
C LEU A 65 -2.37 6.91 -0.55
N LEU A 66 -2.81 5.95 -1.35
CA LEU A 66 -4.21 5.58 -1.49
C LEU A 66 -4.48 4.30 -0.69
N SER A 67 -5.13 4.47 0.46
CA SER A 67 -5.37 3.43 1.47
C SER A 67 -6.84 3.34 1.87
N ILE A 68 -7.71 3.24 0.87
CA ILE A 68 -9.16 3.02 1.00
C ILE A 68 -9.56 1.70 0.32
N PRO A 69 -10.77 1.16 0.59
CA PRO A 69 -11.31 0.01 -0.16
C PRO A 69 -11.33 0.27 -1.67
N LEU A 70 -11.11 -0.78 -2.46
CA LEU A 70 -10.97 -0.70 -3.92
C LEU A 70 -12.16 0.02 -4.59
N THR A 71 -13.38 -0.36 -4.24
CA THR A 71 -14.59 0.23 -4.84
C THR A 71 -14.76 1.73 -4.54
N ALA A 72 -14.16 2.22 -3.45
CA ALA A 72 -14.21 3.64 -3.09
C ALA A 72 -13.38 4.52 -4.04
N TYR A 73 -12.54 3.94 -4.91
CA TYR A 73 -11.73 4.69 -5.87
C TYR A 73 -12.62 5.40 -6.89
N THR A 74 -13.75 4.76 -7.25
CA THR A 74 -14.77 5.31 -8.16
C THR A 74 -15.48 6.54 -7.60
N GLN A 75 -15.38 6.80 -6.29
CA GLN A 75 -15.99 7.93 -5.60
C GLN A 75 -15.04 9.12 -5.45
N LEU A 76 -13.77 8.98 -5.87
CA LEU A 76 -12.83 10.10 -5.85
C LEU A 76 -13.22 11.14 -6.91
N PRO A 77 -13.05 12.45 -6.63
CA PRO A 77 -13.27 13.49 -7.62
C PRO A 77 -12.47 13.23 -8.89
N ALA A 78 -13.13 13.37 -10.05
CA ALA A 78 -12.52 13.11 -11.35
C ALA A 78 -11.24 13.96 -11.53
N GLY A 79 -10.15 13.30 -11.94
CA GLY A 79 -8.86 13.94 -12.18
C GLY A 79 -8.11 14.39 -10.93
N LEU A 80 -8.60 14.09 -9.71
CA LEU A 80 -7.93 14.48 -8.46
C LEU A 80 -6.46 14.06 -8.42
N LEU A 81 -6.16 12.84 -8.88
CA LEU A 81 -4.84 12.23 -8.82
C LEU A 81 -4.08 12.26 -10.16
N ARG A 82 -4.53 13.07 -11.13
CA ARG A 82 -3.87 13.17 -12.43
C ARG A 82 -2.43 13.68 -12.28
N ASP A 83 -1.51 13.03 -13.00
CA ASP A 83 -0.06 13.28 -13.01
C ASP A 83 0.62 13.11 -11.64
N ARG A 84 -0.09 12.56 -10.64
CA ARG A 84 0.44 12.29 -9.30
C ARG A 84 1.02 10.89 -9.23
N LEU A 85 2.11 10.75 -8.48
CA LEU A 85 2.52 9.44 -8.00
C LEU A 85 1.51 8.99 -6.95
N VAL A 86 0.93 7.82 -7.14
CA VAL A 86 0.01 7.22 -6.18
C VAL A 86 0.56 5.89 -5.71
N LEU A 87 0.88 5.80 -4.42
CA LEU A 87 1.17 4.52 -3.77
C LEU A 87 -0.15 3.81 -3.48
N ASP A 88 -0.46 2.80 -4.29
CA ASP A 88 -1.68 2.00 -4.19
C ASP A 88 -1.47 0.84 -3.21
N THR A 89 -2.24 0.83 -2.13
CA THR A 89 -2.24 -0.23 -1.11
C THR A 89 -3.41 -1.22 -1.28
N GLY A 90 -4.21 -1.04 -2.32
CA GLY A 90 -5.46 -1.75 -2.56
C GLY A 90 -5.27 -3.24 -2.77
N ASN A 91 -6.16 -4.03 -2.20
CA ASN A 91 -6.34 -5.44 -2.51
C ASN A 91 -7.79 -5.66 -2.86
N TYR A 92 -8.08 -6.61 -3.76
CA TYR A 92 -9.44 -7.02 -4.05
C TYR A 92 -9.92 -8.12 -3.08
N TYR A 93 -11.04 -7.88 -2.42
CA TYR A 93 -11.73 -8.88 -1.60
C TYR A 93 -13.23 -8.92 -1.94
N PRO A 94 -13.72 -9.96 -2.65
CA PRO A 94 -15.14 -10.10 -3.01
C PRO A 94 -16.15 -9.86 -1.89
N TYR A 95 -15.89 -10.26 -0.65
CA TYR A 95 -16.81 -10.01 0.49
C TYR A 95 -16.96 -8.53 0.85
N ARG A 96 -15.95 -7.71 0.54
CA ARG A 96 -15.93 -6.26 0.82
C ARG A 96 -16.33 -5.46 -0.40
N ASP A 97 -15.83 -5.87 -1.57
CA ASP A 97 -15.88 -5.09 -2.81
C ASP A 97 -17.03 -5.55 -3.74
N GLY A 98 -17.67 -6.68 -3.44
CA GLY A 98 -18.54 -7.37 -4.39
C GLY A 98 -17.74 -8.09 -5.48
N ARG A 99 -18.42 -8.93 -6.26
CA ARG A 99 -17.81 -9.62 -7.42
C ARG A 99 -17.56 -8.63 -8.56
N ILE A 100 -16.33 -8.59 -9.06
CA ILE A 100 -15.91 -7.71 -10.15
C ILE A 100 -15.39 -8.61 -11.26
N ALA A 101 -16.10 -8.62 -12.39
CA ALA A 101 -15.90 -9.60 -13.44
C ALA A 101 -14.45 -9.67 -13.93
N GLU A 102 -13.82 -8.52 -14.20
CA GLU A 102 -12.45 -8.44 -14.72
C GLU A 102 -11.38 -8.93 -13.73
N LEU A 103 -11.67 -8.90 -12.43
CA LEU A 103 -10.77 -9.44 -11.40
C LEU A 103 -11.04 -10.92 -11.14
N ASP A 104 -12.31 -11.33 -11.16
CA ASP A 104 -12.69 -12.73 -11.02
C ASP A 104 -12.20 -13.58 -12.21
N SER A 105 -12.18 -13.03 -13.42
CA SER A 105 -11.70 -13.69 -14.65
C SER A 105 -10.19 -13.64 -14.84
N ASP A 106 -9.45 -12.98 -13.95
CA ASP A 106 -8.02 -12.70 -14.09
C ASP A 106 -7.63 -11.86 -15.34
N ASP A 107 -8.59 -11.18 -15.97
CA ASP A 107 -8.34 -10.27 -17.10
C ASP A 107 -7.51 -9.04 -16.67
N LEU A 108 -7.65 -8.63 -15.41
CA LEU A 108 -6.88 -7.55 -14.80
C LEU A 108 -6.43 -7.92 -13.39
N THR A 109 -5.30 -7.34 -12.98
CA THR A 109 -4.92 -7.23 -11.56
C THR A 109 -5.68 -6.12 -10.85
N THR A 110 -5.64 -6.12 -9.51
CA THR A 110 -6.32 -5.11 -8.69
C THR A 110 -5.90 -3.69 -9.09
N THR A 111 -4.61 -3.47 -9.30
CA THR A 111 -4.09 -2.12 -9.59
C THR A 111 -4.24 -1.74 -11.07
N GLU A 112 -4.30 -2.70 -12.01
CA GLU A 112 -4.69 -2.39 -13.39
C GLU A 112 -6.13 -1.89 -13.48
N LEU A 113 -7.06 -2.48 -12.71
CA LEU A 113 -8.42 -1.97 -12.63
C LEU A 113 -8.45 -0.57 -12.00
N ALA A 114 -7.69 -0.34 -10.93
CA ALA A 114 -7.55 0.98 -10.32
C ALA A 114 -7.01 2.01 -11.34
N GLN A 115 -6.06 1.63 -12.20
CA GLN A 115 -5.52 2.49 -13.25
C GLN A 115 -6.58 2.92 -14.26
N ARG A 116 -7.55 2.05 -14.59
CA ARG A 116 -8.70 2.40 -15.45
C ARG A 116 -9.63 3.41 -14.79
N TRP A 117 -9.85 3.31 -13.49
CA TRP A 117 -10.71 4.24 -12.74
C TRP A 117 -10.04 5.57 -12.41
N LEU A 118 -8.71 5.61 -12.40
CA LEU A 118 -7.90 6.79 -12.06
C LEU A 118 -7.05 7.22 -13.27
N PRO A 119 -7.67 7.62 -14.39
CA PRO A 119 -6.94 7.95 -15.61
C PRO A 119 -5.96 9.10 -15.38
N GLY A 120 -4.70 8.88 -15.76
CA GLY A 120 -3.61 9.84 -15.62
C GLY A 120 -2.90 9.81 -14.27
N ALA A 121 -3.37 9.03 -13.29
CA ALA A 121 -2.57 8.75 -12.10
C ALA A 121 -1.38 7.83 -12.47
N ARG A 122 -0.22 8.05 -11.85
CA ARG A 122 0.97 7.22 -12.01
C ARG A 122 1.00 6.22 -10.86
N LEU A 123 0.27 5.10 -11.00
CA LEU A 123 0.11 4.13 -9.92
C LEU A 123 1.38 3.29 -9.70
N VAL A 124 1.75 3.12 -8.44
CA VAL A 124 2.73 2.13 -7.99
C VAL A 124 2.11 1.36 -6.84
N LYS A 125 1.92 0.05 -7.01
CA LYS A 125 1.42 -0.82 -5.94
C LYS A 125 2.50 -1.05 -4.89
N ALA A 126 2.17 -0.85 -3.62
CA ALA A 126 3.09 -1.07 -2.49
C ALA A 126 2.30 -1.24 -1.17
N PHE A 127 2.93 -1.79 -0.14
CA PHE A 127 2.35 -2.00 1.21
C PHE A 127 1.08 -2.87 1.30
N ASN A 128 0.52 -3.32 0.18
CA ASN A 128 -0.69 -4.14 0.16
C ASN A 128 -0.45 -5.56 0.73
N ASN A 129 0.81 -6.02 0.78
CA ASN A 129 1.18 -7.39 1.08
C ASN A 129 1.66 -7.61 2.53
N ILE A 130 1.69 -6.57 3.36
CA ILE A 130 2.18 -6.58 4.75
C ILE A 130 1.04 -6.25 5.72
N LEU A 131 1.01 -6.88 6.90
CA LEU A 131 0.03 -6.55 7.93
C LEU A 131 0.29 -5.13 8.45
N ALA A 132 -0.78 -4.36 8.63
CA ALA A 132 -0.67 -2.96 9.03
C ALA A 132 0.11 -2.73 10.33
N HIS A 133 0.00 -3.64 11.31
CA HIS A 133 0.75 -3.54 12.57
C HIS A 133 2.21 -3.97 12.42
N HIS A 134 2.58 -4.72 11.37
CA HIS A 134 3.97 -5.02 11.04
C HIS A 134 4.68 -3.85 10.38
N ILE A 135 3.95 -2.95 9.69
CA ILE A 135 4.52 -1.77 9.03
C ILE A 135 5.42 -0.93 9.99
N PRO A 136 4.98 -0.53 11.19
CA PRO A 136 5.87 0.18 12.10
C PRO A 136 6.92 -0.74 12.76
N GLN A 137 6.64 -2.04 12.93
CA GLN A 137 7.53 -2.99 13.62
C GLN A 137 8.75 -3.39 12.78
N LEU A 138 8.59 -3.46 11.46
CA LEU A 138 9.61 -3.91 10.51
C LEU A 138 10.39 -2.77 9.86
N ALA A 139 9.99 -1.52 10.08
CA ALA A 139 10.76 -0.36 9.63
C ALA A 139 12.13 -0.33 10.33
N ARG A 140 13.18 -0.04 9.57
CA ARG A 140 14.55 0.09 10.09
C ARG A 140 15.24 1.31 9.50
N PRO A 141 16.21 1.92 10.21
CA PRO A 141 17.05 2.98 9.64
C PRO A 141 17.79 2.52 8.39
N ASP A 142 18.29 3.50 7.64
CA ASP A 142 19.12 3.23 6.48
C ASP A 142 20.36 2.38 6.86
N ALA A 143 20.78 1.52 5.94
CA ALA A 143 21.88 0.56 6.08
C ALA A 143 21.76 -0.48 7.22
N ALA A 144 20.63 -0.59 7.92
CA ALA A 144 20.43 -1.67 8.87
C ALA A 144 20.47 -3.05 8.16
N PRO A 145 21.20 -4.06 8.68
CA PRO A 145 21.36 -5.34 8.00
C PRO A 145 20.10 -6.20 7.97
N ASP A 146 19.12 -5.90 8.83
CA ASP A 146 17.84 -6.58 8.96
C ASP A 146 16.68 -5.78 8.33
N ARG A 147 16.95 -4.96 7.30
CA ARG A 147 15.89 -4.25 6.58
C ARG A 147 14.95 -5.20 5.88
N THR A 148 13.66 -4.90 6.02
CA THR A 148 12.59 -5.59 5.31
C THR A 148 12.44 -5.00 3.92
N ALA A 149 12.29 -5.85 2.91
CA ALA A 149 11.96 -5.46 1.56
C ALA A 149 10.45 -5.56 1.28
N LEU A 150 9.93 -4.58 0.54
CA LEU A 150 8.56 -4.59 0.00
C LEU A 150 8.58 -4.70 -1.53
N PRO A 151 7.68 -5.48 -2.13
CA PRO A 151 7.53 -5.48 -3.58
C PRO A 151 6.89 -4.17 -4.04
N ILE A 152 7.32 -3.69 -5.20
CA ILE A 152 6.65 -2.59 -5.91
C ILE A 152 6.35 -3.01 -7.35
N ALA A 153 5.23 -2.56 -7.90
CA ALA A 153 4.88 -2.76 -9.31
C ALA A 153 4.23 -1.50 -9.89
N GLY A 154 4.54 -1.18 -11.14
CA GLY A 154 4.11 0.06 -11.79
C GLY A 154 4.62 0.17 -13.22
N ASP A 155 3.83 0.81 -14.09
CA ASP A 155 4.13 0.91 -15.52
C ASP A 155 5.04 2.10 -15.86
N ASP A 156 5.13 3.09 -14.97
CA ASP A 156 6.01 4.25 -15.11
C ASP A 156 7.33 4.04 -14.32
N PRO A 157 8.49 3.92 -14.99
CA PRO A 157 9.77 3.70 -14.32
C PRO A 157 10.20 4.84 -13.39
N ALA A 158 9.87 6.09 -13.72
CA ALA A 158 10.18 7.24 -12.88
C ALA A 158 9.27 7.26 -11.63
N ALA A 159 8.01 6.83 -11.77
CA ALA A 159 7.10 6.69 -10.64
C ALA A 159 7.59 5.59 -9.69
N LYS A 160 8.03 4.44 -10.20
CA LYS A 160 8.65 3.38 -9.39
C LYS A 160 9.90 3.85 -8.65
N THR A 161 10.75 4.63 -9.32
CA THR A 161 11.96 5.20 -8.69
C THR A 161 11.60 6.14 -7.54
N GLN A 162 10.65 7.04 -7.74
CA GLN A 162 10.16 7.96 -6.70
C GLN A 162 9.51 7.21 -5.53
N ALA A 163 8.71 6.17 -5.84
CA ALA A 163 8.11 5.29 -4.83
C ALA A 163 9.17 4.57 -4.00
N ALA A 164 10.18 3.99 -4.63
CA ALA A 164 11.29 3.32 -3.96
C ALA A 164 12.05 4.26 -3.02
N GLN A 165 12.31 5.51 -3.45
CA GLN A 165 12.97 6.52 -2.61
C GLN A 165 12.12 6.91 -1.40
N LEU A 166 10.81 7.06 -1.56
CA LEU A 166 9.91 7.31 -0.42
C LEU A 166 9.89 6.11 0.54
N ILE A 167 9.71 4.90 0.02
CA ILE A 167 9.68 3.66 0.82
C ILE A 167 11.00 3.45 1.57
N HIS A 168 12.13 3.79 0.93
CA HIS A 168 13.45 3.81 1.57
C HIS A 168 13.49 4.71 2.79
N ARG A 169 12.99 5.94 2.66
CA ARG A 169 12.91 6.88 3.80
C ARG A 169 11.95 6.43 4.90
N LEU A 170 10.95 5.61 4.56
CA LEU A 170 10.03 4.98 5.51
C LEU A 170 10.65 3.75 6.20
N GLY A 171 11.87 3.38 5.86
CA GLY A 171 12.65 2.34 6.54
C GLY A 171 12.59 0.95 5.91
N TYR A 172 12.27 0.86 4.62
CA TYR A 172 12.12 -0.39 3.87
C TYR A 172 12.98 -0.41 2.63
N ASP A 173 13.51 -1.56 2.25
CA ASP A 173 14.04 -1.76 0.91
C ASP A 173 12.89 -2.06 -0.07
N THR A 174 13.16 -1.98 -1.38
CA THR A 174 12.16 -2.35 -2.40
C THR A 174 12.69 -3.36 -3.40
N VAL A 175 11.82 -4.27 -3.84
CA VAL A 175 12.07 -5.16 -4.99
C VAL A 175 11.08 -4.81 -6.08
N ASP A 176 11.58 -4.42 -7.25
CA ASP A 176 10.74 -4.19 -8.43
C ASP A 176 10.20 -5.52 -8.96
N ALA A 177 8.88 -5.70 -8.90
CA ALA A 177 8.16 -6.87 -9.35
C ALA A 177 7.66 -6.74 -10.80
N GLY A 178 7.88 -5.60 -11.47
CA GLY A 178 7.54 -5.38 -12.87
C GLY A 178 6.46 -4.32 -13.10
N SER A 179 5.62 -4.56 -14.10
CA SER A 179 4.46 -3.75 -14.49
C SER A 179 3.28 -3.96 -13.53
N LEU A 180 2.23 -3.15 -13.66
CA LEU A 180 0.98 -3.37 -12.93
C LEU A 180 0.40 -4.76 -13.21
N ALA A 181 0.53 -5.28 -14.44
CA ALA A 181 0.13 -6.63 -14.80
C ALA A 181 0.85 -7.74 -14.01
N GLU A 182 2.01 -7.47 -13.42
CA GLU A 182 2.75 -8.43 -12.59
C GLU A 182 2.42 -8.29 -11.09
N SER A 183 1.53 -7.35 -10.72
CA SER A 183 1.23 -7.08 -9.31
C SER A 183 0.52 -8.23 -8.59
N TRP A 184 -0.11 -9.14 -9.34
CA TRP A 184 -0.72 -10.35 -8.80
C TRP A 184 0.25 -11.18 -7.94
N ARG A 185 1.56 -11.10 -8.18
CA ARG A 185 2.59 -11.90 -7.47
C ARG A 185 2.66 -11.62 -5.98
N PHE A 186 2.13 -10.48 -5.53
CA PHE A 186 2.06 -10.03 -4.13
C PHE A 186 0.65 -9.51 -3.75
N GLU A 187 -0.39 -9.95 -4.47
CA GLU A 187 -1.80 -9.76 -4.10
C GLU A 187 -2.30 -10.91 -3.19
N PRO A 188 -3.50 -10.83 -2.60
CA PRO A 188 -3.95 -11.85 -1.64
C PRO A 188 -3.84 -13.27 -2.19
N GLU A 189 -3.35 -14.18 -1.33
CA GLU A 189 -3.13 -15.62 -1.60
C GLU A 189 -2.00 -15.95 -2.59
N SER A 190 -1.32 -14.94 -3.14
CA SER A 190 -0.08 -15.15 -3.90
C SER A 190 1.10 -15.48 -2.97
N GLY A 191 2.19 -15.97 -3.55
CA GLY A 191 3.38 -16.38 -2.79
C GLY A 191 4.04 -15.24 -2.02
N ALA A 192 4.05 -14.01 -2.56
CA ALA A 192 4.66 -12.86 -1.89
C ALA A 192 3.66 -12.03 -1.07
N TYR A 193 2.57 -12.65 -0.63
CA TYR A 193 1.58 -12.05 0.25
C TYR A 193 1.88 -12.31 1.73
N THR A 194 1.13 -11.66 2.62
CA THR A 194 1.26 -11.57 4.09
C THR A 194 2.10 -12.64 4.82
N PRO A 195 1.88 -13.98 4.66
CA PRO A 195 2.62 -14.98 5.44
C PRO A 195 4.14 -14.86 5.42
N ILE A 196 4.73 -14.28 4.36
CA ILE A 196 6.18 -14.12 4.22
C ILE A 196 6.81 -13.16 5.25
N TYR A 197 6.01 -12.31 5.89
CA TYR A 197 6.46 -11.35 6.90
C TYR A 197 6.24 -11.84 8.34
N LEU A 198 5.66 -13.03 8.50
CA LEU A 198 5.44 -13.62 9.82
C LEU A 198 6.73 -14.28 10.32
N ALA A 199 6.96 -14.24 11.63
CA ALA A 199 8.03 -14.99 12.27
C ALA A 199 7.86 -16.51 12.11
N ASP A 200 6.61 -16.98 12.02
CA ASP A 200 6.26 -18.34 11.59
C ASP A 200 5.30 -18.27 10.40
N SER A 201 5.80 -18.63 9.22
CA SER A 201 5.01 -18.65 7.98
C SER A 201 3.90 -19.71 7.98
N ASN A 202 3.91 -20.65 8.92
CA ASN A 202 2.86 -21.67 9.08
C ASN A 202 1.76 -21.23 10.07
N THR A 203 1.80 -19.98 10.54
CA THR A 203 0.76 -19.46 11.43
C THR A 203 -0.62 -19.64 10.79
N ALA A 204 -1.53 -20.29 11.53
CA ALA A 204 -2.88 -20.55 11.05
C ALA A 204 -3.62 -19.22 10.73
N PRO A 205 -4.46 -19.16 9.68
CA PRO A 205 -5.09 -17.92 9.21
C PRO A 205 -5.82 -17.12 10.30
N GLN A 206 -6.50 -17.80 11.22
CA GLN A 206 -7.23 -17.18 12.33
C GLN A 206 -6.32 -16.45 13.35
N ASN A 207 -5.03 -16.80 13.39
CA ASN A 207 -4.05 -16.22 14.30
C ASN A 207 -3.15 -15.18 13.62
N MET A 208 -3.21 -15.08 12.28
CA MET A 208 -2.31 -14.25 11.48
C MET A 208 -2.30 -12.77 11.91
N LEU A 209 -3.45 -12.22 12.32
CA LEU A 209 -3.56 -10.82 12.74
C LEU A 209 -2.87 -10.49 14.07
N GLN A 210 -2.42 -11.49 14.81
CA GLN A 210 -1.72 -11.36 16.10
C GLN A 210 -0.29 -11.91 16.02
N ALA A 211 0.09 -12.45 14.86
CA ALA A 211 1.36 -13.12 14.66
C ALA A 211 2.54 -12.14 14.77
N PRO A 212 3.65 -12.52 15.43
CA PRO A 212 4.87 -11.73 15.41
C PRO A 212 5.41 -11.55 14.00
N ALA A 213 6.00 -10.40 13.73
CA ALA A 213 6.67 -10.11 12.46
C ALA A 213 8.11 -10.66 12.44
N ALA A 214 8.63 -10.96 11.25
CA ALA A 214 10.06 -11.14 11.01
C ALA A 214 10.52 -10.34 9.79
N PRO A 215 11.76 -9.80 9.81
CA PRO A 215 12.30 -9.12 8.64
C PRO A 215 12.38 -10.03 7.40
N LEU A 216 12.12 -9.45 6.24
CA LEU A 216 12.21 -10.15 4.96
C LEU A 216 13.32 -9.54 4.07
N PRO A 217 14.46 -10.22 3.88
CA PRO A 217 15.51 -9.73 2.97
C PRO A 217 15.05 -9.64 1.52
N ALA A 218 15.64 -8.70 0.76
CA ALA A 218 15.31 -8.46 -0.65
C ALA A 218 15.51 -9.69 -1.55
N ASP A 219 16.55 -10.49 -1.31
CA ASP A 219 16.81 -11.70 -2.11
C ASP A 219 15.76 -12.77 -1.90
N THR A 220 15.31 -12.95 -0.65
CA THR A 220 14.20 -13.84 -0.32
C THR A 220 12.91 -13.38 -1.00
N LEU A 221 12.59 -12.08 -0.92
CA LEU A 221 11.43 -11.53 -1.61
C LEU A 221 11.51 -11.73 -3.14
N ARG A 222 12.67 -11.52 -3.75
CA ARG A 222 12.87 -11.71 -5.20
C ARG A 222 12.64 -13.17 -5.61
N ALA A 223 13.18 -14.12 -4.85
CA ALA A 223 12.97 -15.55 -5.09
C ALA A 223 11.47 -15.90 -4.97
N THR A 224 10.80 -15.42 -3.93
CA THR A 224 9.36 -15.66 -3.72
C THR A 224 8.51 -15.10 -4.86
N LEU A 225 8.80 -13.88 -5.33
CA LEU A 225 8.09 -13.28 -6.47
C LEU A 225 8.24 -14.13 -7.74
N GLN A 226 9.41 -14.70 -8.00
CA GLN A 226 9.67 -15.56 -9.16
C GLN A 226 8.88 -16.87 -9.11
N THR A 227 8.72 -17.45 -7.92
CA THR A 227 8.00 -18.72 -7.71
C THR A 227 6.51 -18.56 -7.37
N SER A 228 6.02 -17.31 -7.30
CA SER A 228 4.63 -17.01 -6.94
C SER A 228 3.66 -17.62 -7.95
N LYS A 229 2.50 -18.08 -7.46
CA LYS A 229 1.43 -18.63 -8.28
C LYS A 229 0.23 -17.69 -8.21
N ARG A 230 -0.39 -17.43 -9.36
CA ARG A 230 -1.57 -16.57 -9.44
C ARG A 230 -2.74 -17.28 -8.76
N ALA A 231 -3.35 -16.61 -7.79
CA ALA A 231 -4.52 -17.11 -7.10
C ALA A 231 -5.72 -17.11 -8.07
N LYS A 232 -6.59 -18.12 -7.97
CA LYS A 232 -7.82 -18.15 -8.75
C LYS A 232 -8.89 -17.33 -8.05
N VAL A 233 -8.99 -16.05 -8.41
CA VAL A 233 -9.83 -15.07 -7.71
C VAL A 233 -11.32 -15.49 -7.71
N ALA A 234 -11.81 -16.05 -8.81
CA ALA A 234 -13.18 -16.57 -8.90
C ALA A 234 -13.50 -17.65 -7.85
N GLU A 235 -12.51 -18.46 -7.43
CA GLU A 235 -12.70 -19.55 -6.48
C GLU A 235 -12.66 -19.08 -5.01
N ARG A 236 -12.33 -17.82 -4.73
CA ARG A 236 -12.31 -17.29 -3.36
C ARG A 236 -13.68 -17.41 -2.71
N THR A 237 -13.78 -18.20 -1.65
CA THR A 237 -14.97 -18.26 -0.79
C THR A 237 -14.67 -17.47 0.48
N PHE A 238 -15.51 -16.49 0.79
CA PHE A 238 -15.42 -15.70 2.01
C PHE A 238 -16.67 -15.89 2.85
#